data_AF-A0A7X1GZB6-F1
#
_entry.id   AF-A0A7X1GZB6-F1
#
_cell.length_a   1.000
_cell.length_b   1.000
_cell.length_c   1.000
_cell.angle_alpha   90.00
_cell.angle_beta   90.00
_cell.angle_gamma   90.00
#
_symmetry.space_group_name_H-M   'P 1'
#
loop_
_entity.id
_entity.type
_entity.pdbx_description
1 polymer ?
#
loop_
_entity_poly.entity_id
_entity_poly.type
_entity_poly.pdbx_seq_one_letter_code
_entity_poly.pdbx_strand_id
1 'polypeptide(L)' 'MPRRICYCFDHTEQDIIDDVRRHGTSRILAEIKMAKAMGRCQCREKHPRGT' A
#
# COMPACT_ATOMS: atom_id res chain seq x y z
N MET A 1 0.51 -10.57 -13.84
CA MET A 1 1.00 -10.45 -12.45
C MET A 1 0.53 -9.12 -11.89
N PRO A 2 -0.11 -9.09 -10.70
CA PRO A 2 -0.59 -7.83 -10.13
C PRO A 2 0.59 -6.93 -9.75
N ARG A 3 0.47 -5.64 -10.04
CA ARG A 3 1.51 -4.66 -9.75
C ARG A 3 1.57 -4.41 -8.24
N ARG A 4 2.77 -4.53 -7.64
CA ARG A 4 2.99 -4.11 -6.24
C ARG A 4 2.87 -2.59 -6.14
N ILE A 5 2.04 -2.13 -5.21
CA ILE A 5 1.78 -0.71 -4.95
C ILE A 5 2.51 -0.26 -3.69
N CYS A 6 2.49 -1.07 -2.63
CA CYS A 6 3.27 -0.80 -1.43
C CYS A 6 4.29 -1.92 -1.21
N TYR A 7 5.58 -1.56 -1.24
CA TYR A 7 6.68 -2.49 -0.98
C TYR A 7 7.00 -2.64 0.52
N CYS A 8 6.45 -1.76 1.37
CA CYS A 8 6.64 -1.86 2.82
C CYS A 8 5.74 -2.91 3.47
N PHE A 9 4.52 -3.06 2.93
CA PHE A 9 3.46 -3.93 3.45
C PHE A 9 2.95 -4.94 2.41
N ASP A 10 3.67 -5.08 1.29
CA ASP A 10 3.39 -6.03 0.20
C ASP A 10 2.02 -5.93 -0.48
N HIS A 11 1.31 -4.82 -0.33
CA HIS A 11 0.04 -4.61 -1.02
C HIS A 11 0.20 -4.46 -2.53
N THR A 12 -0.65 -5.18 -3.24
CA THR A 12 -0.78 -5.14 -4.70
C THR A 12 -1.98 -4.31 -5.13
N GLU A 13 -2.03 -3.99 -6.42
CA GLU A 13 -3.18 -3.35 -7.05
C GLU A 13 -4.46 -4.19 -6.89
N GLN A 14 -4.34 -5.51 -6.98
CA GLN A 14 -5.46 -6.43 -6.81
C GLN A 14 -6.00 -6.40 -5.38
N ASP A 15 -5.13 -6.34 -4.38
CA ASP A 15 -5.55 -6.22 -2.97
C ASP A 15 -6.36 -4.95 -2.74
N ILE A 16 -5.96 -3.82 -3.33
CA ILE A 16 -6.68 -2.55 -3.22
C ILE A 16 -8.05 -2.65 -3.91
N ILE A 17 -8.11 -3.26 -5.10
CA ILE A 17 -9.37 -3.44 -5.83
C ILE A 17 -10.34 -4.32 -5.03
N ASP A 18 -9.85 -5.43 -4.48
CA ASP A 18 -10.69 -6.36 -3.72
C ASP A 18 -11.13 -5.78 -2.37
N ASP A 19 -10.27 -4.98 -1.73
CA ASP A 19 -10.59 -4.21 -0.53
C ASP A 19 -11.71 -3.18 -0.78
N VAL A 20 -11.63 -2.43 -1.89
CA VAL A 20 -12.70 -1.51 -2.31
C VAL A 20 -13.99 -2.26 -2.61
N ARG A 21 -13.93 -3.39 -3.34
CA ARG A 21 -15.11 -4.20 -3.65
C ARG A 21 -15.78 -4.73 -2.40
N ARG A 22 -15.01 -5.12 -1.38
CA ARG A 22 -15.52 -5.68 -0.13
C ARG A 22 -16.06 -4.61 0.82
N HIS A 23 -15.45 -3.44 0.88
CA HIS A 23 -15.73 -2.43 1.90
C HIS A 23 -16.36 -1.14 1.38
N GLY A 24 -16.48 -0.98 0.06
CA GLY A 24 -16.96 0.25 -0.60
C GLY A 24 -15.92 1.38 -0.61
N THR A 25 -14.79 1.21 0.07
CA THR A 25 -13.67 2.15 0.13
C THR A 25 -12.37 1.39 0.39
N SER A 26 -11.22 1.97 0.06
CA SER A 26 -9.94 1.32 0.33
C SER A 26 -9.45 1.61 1.75
N ARG A 27 -9.55 0.60 2.62
CA ARG A 27 -8.93 0.59 3.95
C ARG A 27 -7.42 0.39 3.85
N ILE A 28 -6.95 -0.39 2.87
CA ILE A 28 -5.51 -0.56 2.60
C ILE A 28 -4.86 0.80 2.29
N LEU A 29 -5.51 1.63 1.46
CA LEU A 29 -5.02 2.97 1.17
C LEU A 29 -4.95 3.85 2.43
N ALA A 30 -5.97 3.75 3.30
CA ALA A 30 -6.00 4.49 4.56
C ALA A 30 -4.86 4.05 5.50
N GLU A 31 -4.62 2.74 5.60
CA GLU A 31 -3.53 2.15 6.38
C GLU A 31 -2.16 2.63 5.88
N ILE A 32 -1.90 2.54 4.57
CA ILE A 32 -0.63 3.00 3.97
C ILE A 32 -0.40 4.49 4.26
N LYS A 33 -1.45 5.32 4.13
CA LYS A 33 -1.36 6.76 4.45
C LYS A 33 -1.02 7.01 5.92
N MET A 34 -1.68 6.30 6.83
CA MET A 34 -1.39 6.42 8.27
C MET A 34 0.02 5.96 8.60
N ALA A 35 0.45 4.80 8.08
CA ALA A 35 1.80 4.29 8.31
C ALA A 35 2.89 5.24 7.79
N LYS A 36 2.65 5.86 6.62
CA LYS A 36 3.54 6.89 6.07
C LYS A 36 3.60 8.13 6.97
N ALA A 37 2.45 8.62 7.45
CA ALA A 37 2.40 9.77 8.37
C ALA A 37 3.09 9.48 9.71
N MET A 38 3.04 8.24 10.19
CA MET A 38 3.72 7.80 11.41
C MET A 38 5.21 7.48 11.21
N GLY A 39 5.77 7.65 10.00
CA GLY A 39 7.16 7.34 9.71
C GLY A 39 7.50 5.84 9.75
N ARG A 40 6.50 4.97 9.62
CA ARG A 40 6.67 3.50 9.67
C ARG A 40 7.01 2.89 8.31
N CYS A 41 7.08 3.70 7.26
CA CYS A 41 7.44 3.25 5.91
C CYS A 41 8.96 3.31 5.70
N GLN A 42 9.50 2.27 5.08
CA GLN A 42 10.89 2.19 4.62
C GLN A 42 10.94 2.33 3.09
N CYS A 43 10.23 3.31 2.54
CA CYS A 43 10.12 3.46 1.07
C CYS A 43 11.48 3.66 0.41
N ARG A 44 12.42 4.33 1.08
CA ARG A 44 13.74 4.61 0.50
C ARG A 44 14.56 3.35 0.28
N GLU A 45 14.38 2.35 1.16
CA GLU A 45 15.12 1.10 1.17
C GLU A 45 14.38 -0.02 0.42
N LYS A 46 13.06 -0.08 0.57
CA LYS A 46 12.24 -1.18 0.02
C LYS A 46 11.63 -0.89 -1.35
N HIS A 47 11.34 0.37 -1.66
CA HIS A 47 10.72 0.72 -2.94
C HIS A 47 11.81 0.80 -4.03
N PRO A 48 11.65 0.15 -5.20
CA PRO A 48 12.69 0.14 -6.25
C PRO A 48 13.03 1.52 -6.83
N ARG A 49 12.15 2.50 -6.63
CA ARG A 49 12.37 3.91 -6.98
C ARG A 49 12.91 4.76 -5.81
N GLY A 50 13.04 4.19 -4.62
CA GLY A 50 13.44 4.90 -3.40
C GLY A 50 12.42 5.91 -2.86
N THR A 51 11.17 5.87 -3.35
CA THR A 51 10.07 6.78 -2.98
C THR A 51 8.71 6.14 -3.29
#